data_AF-A0A6G4JYL2-F1
#
_entry.id   AF-A0A6G4JYL2-F1
#
_cell.length_a   1.000
_cell.length_b   1.000
_cell.length_c   1.000
_cell.angle_alpha   90.00
_cell.angle_beta   90.00
_cell.angle_gamma   90.00
#
_symmetry.space_group_name_H-M   'P 1'
#
loop_
_entity.id
_entity.type
_entity.pdbx_description
1 polymer ?
#
loop_
_entity_poly.entity_id
_entity_poly.type
_entity_poly.pdbx_seq_one_letter_code
_entity_poly.pdbx_strand_id
1 'polypeptide(L)'
;PKTTPEIKVQAVRAHGAKAVLHGDAFPEALAHALKLVDEKGYTFVHPYDDPDTIAGQGTVAMEILRQQPGRLDAIFVPVGGGGLVAGIAAYVKYLRPEIKGIGVEPDESNCLQAAMAAGERVVLGQVGLFADGVAVAQIGQHTFDICKDHVDE
;
A
#
# COMPACT_ATOMS: atom_id res chain seq x y z
N PRO A 1 -5.17 12.50 10.64
CA PRO A 1 -4.46 13.27 11.69
C PRO A 1 -4.91 14.73 11.66
N LYS A 2 -4.80 15.46 12.78
CA LYS A 2 -5.05 16.92 12.82
C LYS A 2 -4.03 17.70 11.99
N THR A 3 -2.86 17.11 11.77
CA THR A 3 -1.73 17.63 10.99
C THR A 3 -1.86 17.40 9.49
N THR A 4 -2.91 16.72 9.01
CA THR A 4 -3.13 16.47 7.58
C THR A 4 -3.31 17.79 6.82
N PRO A 5 -2.60 18.01 5.68
CA PRO A 5 -2.75 19.23 4.89
C PRO A 5 -4.21 19.51 4.50
N GLU A 6 -4.66 20.76 4.68
CA GLU A 6 -6.06 21.14 4.48
C GLU A 6 -6.58 20.78 3.08
N ILE A 7 -5.74 20.87 2.05
CA ILE A 7 -6.10 20.49 0.68
C ILE A 7 -6.56 19.02 0.57
N LYS A 8 -5.95 18.10 1.32
CA LYS A 8 -6.34 16.68 1.34
C LYS A 8 -7.66 16.50 2.09
N VAL A 9 -7.86 17.24 3.18
CA VAL A 9 -9.11 17.22 3.96
C VAL A 9 -10.28 17.76 3.13
N GLN A 10 -10.06 18.85 2.40
CA GLN A 10 -11.07 19.45 1.53
C GLN A 10 -11.39 18.55 0.34
N ALA A 11 -10.42 17.85 -0.24
CA ALA A 11 -10.68 16.86 -1.28
C ALA A 11 -11.63 15.75 -0.79
N VAL A 12 -11.39 15.19 0.40
CA VAL A 12 -12.29 14.19 1.01
C VAL A 12 -13.71 14.74 1.19
N ARG A 13 -13.84 15.98 1.67
CA ARG A 13 -15.15 16.65 1.84
C ARG A 13 -15.83 16.92 0.51
N ALA A 14 -15.08 17.32 -0.53
CA ALA A 14 -15.60 17.57 -1.87
C ALA A 14 -16.17 16.30 -2.52
N HIS A 15 -15.65 15.12 -2.17
CA HIS A 15 -16.21 13.83 -2.55
C HIS A 15 -17.42 13.38 -1.71
N GLY A 16 -17.97 14.25 -0.85
CA GLY A 16 -19.16 13.99 -0.05
C GLY A 16 -18.91 13.20 1.24
N ALA A 17 -17.65 12.93 1.58
CA ALA A 17 -17.29 12.16 2.77
C ALA A 17 -17.08 13.06 4.00
N LYS A 18 -17.33 12.50 5.19
CA LYS A 18 -17.06 13.17 6.47
C LYS A 18 -15.61 12.94 6.89
N ALA A 19 -14.77 13.97 6.76
CA ALA A 19 -13.41 13.95 7.31
C ALA A 19 -13.43 14.20 8.83
N VAL A 20 -13.05 13.19 9.62
CA VAL A 20 -12.84 13.30 11.08
C VAL A 20 -11.34 13.41 11.35
N LEU A 21 -10.90 14.56 11.86
CA LEU A 21 -9.50 14.80 12.19
C LEU A 21 -9.25 14.44 13.66
N HIS A 22 -8.48 13.38 13.88
CA HIS A 22 -8.10 12.90 15.21
C HIS A 22 -6.62 12.50 15.24
N GLY A 23 -5.99 12.65 16.40
CA GLY A 23 -4.58 12.33 16.64
C GLY A 23 -3.60 13.29 15.96
N ASP A 24 -2.36 13.28 16.43
CA ASP A 24 -1.28 14.12 15.88
C ASP A 24 -0.47 13.39 14.80
N ALA A 25 -0.52 12.05 14.80
CA ALA A 25 0.06 11.16 13.81
C ALA A 25 -0.92 10.09 13.28
N PHE A 26 -0.52 9.38 12.22
CA PHE A 26 -1.34 8.32 11.60
C PHE A 26 -1.74 7.19 12.58
N PRO A 27 -0.85 6.65 13.45
CA PRO A 27 -1.22 5.59 14.38
C PRO A 27 -2.37 5.96 15.32
N GLU A 28 -2.38 7.20 15.83
CA GLU A 28 -3.46 7.70 16.69
C GLU A 28 -4.77 7.90 15.93
N ALA A 29 -4.69 8.34 14.67
CA ALA A 29 -5.86 8.46 13.80
C ALA A 29 -6.47 7.08 13.48
N LEU A 30 -5.61 6.08 13.22
CA LEU A 30 -6.01 4.70 12.98
C LEU A 30 -6.66 4.08 14.22
N ALA A 31 -6.04 4.22 15.39
CA ALA A 31 -6.60 3.72 16.65
C ALA A 31 -7.99 4.29 16.93
N HIS A 32 -8.21 5.58 16.63
CA HIS A 32 -9.52 6.21 16.73
C HIS A 32 -10.52 5.68 15.69
N ALA A 33 -10.09 5.47 14.46
CA ALA A 33 -10.94 4.87 13.43
C ALA A 33 -11.42 3.47 13.82
N LEU A 34 -10.54 2.63 14.39
CA LEU A 34 -10.89 1.30 14.90
C LEU A 34 -11.85 1.37 16.09
N LYS A 35 -11.66 2.33 17.00
CA LYS A 35 -12.64 2.57 18.08
C LYS A 35 -14.03 2.94 17.55
N LEU A 36 -14.11 3.73 16.47
CA LEU A 36 -15.38 4.08 15.84
C LEU A 36 -16.06 2.87 15.17
N VAL A 37 -15.29 1.91 14.67
CA VAL A 37 -15.81 0.63 14.18
C VAL A 37 -16.52 -0.10 15.32
N ASP A 38 -15.87 -0.25 16.47
CA ASP A 38 -16.44 -0.91 17.64
C ASP A 38 -17.69 -0.19 18.18
N GLU A 39 -17.65 1.14 18.28
CA GLU A 39 -18.73 1.94 18.87
C GLU A 39 -19.94 2.11 17.95
N LYS A 40 -19.74 2.12 16.62
CA LYS A 40 -20.79 2.52 15.65
C LYS A 40 -21.13 1.44 14.63
N GLY A 41 -20.43 0.31 14.65
CA GLY A 41 -20.63 -0.78 13.69
C GLY A 41 -20.24 -0.40 12.27
N TYR A 42 -19.25 0.48 12.10
CA TYR A 42 -18.75 0.85 10.77
C TYR A 42 -17.90 -0.26 10.17
N THR A 43 -17.90 -0.40 8.85
CA THR A 43 -16.93 -1.25 8.15
C THR A 43 -15.63 -0.50 7.99
N PHE A 44 -14.52 -1.09 8.47
CA PHE A 44 -13.19 -0.56 8.20
C PHE A 44 -12.73 -0.98 6.81
N VAL A 45 -12.36 -0.02 5.97
CA VAL A 45 -11.77 -0.27 4.65
C VAL A 45 -10.27 -0.03 4.76
N HIS A 46 -9.48 -1.10 4.68
CA HIS A 46 -8.03 -0.98 4.83
C HIS A 46 -7.43 -0.30 3.59
N PRO A 47 -6.50 0.66 3.73
CA PRO A 47 -5.88 1.32 2.56
C PRO A 47 -4.99 0.41 1.69
N TYR A 48 -4.74 -0.85 2.08
CA TYR A 48 -3.83 -1.75 1.34
C TYR A 48 -3.90 -3.23 1.78
N ASP A 49 -4.05 -3.52 3.07
CA ASP A 49 -3.95 -4.88 3.64
C ASP A 49 -5.29 -5.59 3.70
N ASP A 50 -5.96 -5.63 2.56
CA ASP A 50 -7.26 -6.27 2.39
C ASP A 50 -7.32 -6.94 1.01
N PRO A 51 -7.77 -8.20 0.89
CA PRO A 51 -7.76 -8.93 -0.37
C PRO A 51 -8.50 -8.21 -1.52
N ASP A 52 -9.65 -7.58 -1.23
CA ASP A 52 -10.41 -6.86 -2.26
C ASP A 52 -9.69 -5.58 -2.69
N THR A 53 -9.06 -4.88 -1.73
CA THR A 53 -8.22 -3.73 -2.01
C THR A 53 -7.04 -4.11 -2.90
N ILE A 54 -6.34 -5.21 -2.60
CA ILE A 54 -5.19 -5.73 -3.38
C ILE A 54 -5.64 -6.11 -4.79
N ALA A 55 -6.73 -6.89 -4.91
CA ALA A 55 -7.28 -7.30 -6.19
C ALA A 55 -7.70 -6.08 -7.05
N GLY A 56 -8.31 -5.07 -6.41
CA GLY A 56 -8.62 -3.80 -7.05
C GLY A 56 -7.39 -3.12 -7.64
N GLN A 57 -6.27 -3.08 -6.90
CA GLN A 57 -5.03 -2.49 -7.42
C GLN A 57 -4.42 -3.30 -8.58
N GLY A 58 -4.59 -4.62 -8.57
CA GLY A 58 -4.13 -5.50 -9.64
C GLY A 58 -4.74 -5.22 -11.01
N THR A 59 -5.85 -4.48 -11.07
CA THR A 59 -6.42 -4.03 -12.35
C THR A 59 -5.47 -3.14 -13.15
N VAL A 60 -4.55 -2.43 -12.50
CA VAL A 60 -3.47 -1.68 -13.16
C VAL A 60 -2.57 -2.60 -13.98
N ALA A 61 -2.21 -3.78 -13.47
CA ALA A 61 -1.43 -4.76 -14.22
C ALA A 61 -2.20 -5.30 -15.44
N MET A 62 -3.52 -5.50 -15.29
CA MET A 62 -4.37 -5.90 -16.41
C MET A 62 -4.33 -4.86 -17.54
N GLU A 63 -4.35 -3.57 -17.19
CA GLU A 63 -4.24 -2.48 -18.15
C GLU A 63 -2.84 -2.43 -18.79
N ILE A 64 -1.77 -2.52 -18.00
CA ILE A 64 -0.38 -2.53 -18.48
C ILE A 64 -0.17 -3.64 -19.52
N LEU A 65 -0.57 -4.88 -19.22
CA LEU A 65 -0.37 -6.01 -20.13
C LEU A 65 -1.23 -5.93 -21.40
N ARG A 66 -2.39 -5.26 -21.34
CA ARG A 66 -3.21 -4.98 -22.53
C ARG A 66 -2.60 -3.89 -23.40
N GLN A 67 -2.05 -2.85 -22.80
CA GLN A 67 -1.46 -1.71 -23.49
C GLN A 67 -0.07 -2.05 -24.06
N GLN A 68 0.66 -2.97 -23.43
CA GLN A 68 1.96 -3.47 -23.89
C GLN A 68 1.93 -4.99 -24.11
N PRO A 69 1.31 -5.48 -25.21
CA PRO A 69 1.20 -6.92 -25.47
C PRO A 69 2.52 -7.56 -25.91
N GLY A 70 3.50 -6.74 -26.32
CA GLY A 70 4.80 -7.18 -26.80
C GLY A 70 5.76 -7.59 -25.68
N ARG A 71 7.05 -7.32 -25.90
CA ARG A 71 8.08 -7.54 -24.89
C ARG A 71 7.98 -6.47 -23.81
N LEU A 72 7.98 -6.92 -22.56
CA LEU A 72 8.07 -6.11 -21.36
C LEU A 72 9.04 -6.84 -20.42
N ASP A 73 10.15 -6.21 -20.07
CA ASP A 73 11.21 -6.87 -19.29
C ASP A 73 11.00 -6.70 -17.77
N ALA A 74 10.51 -5.53 -17.35
CA ALA A 74 10.30 -5.21 -15.93
C ALA A 74 9.18 -4.19 -15.72
N ILE A 75 8.61 -4.20 -14.52
CA ILE A 75 7.63 -3.23 -14.01
C ILE A 75 8.12 -2.76 -12.64
N PHE A 76 8.35 -1.45 -12.52
CA PHE A 76 8.72 -0.80 -11.27
C PHE A 76 7.46 -0.27 -10.57
N VAL A 77 7.26 -0.63 -9.30
CA VAL A 77 6.05 -0.29 -8.56
C VAL A 77 6.41 0.38 -7.24
N PRO A 78 5.87 1.58 -6.93
CA PRO A 78 6.09 2.20 -5.63
C PRO A 78 5.48 1.35 -4.51
N VAL A 79 6.20 1.23 -3.40
CA VAL A 79 5.77 0.42 -2.26
C VAL A 79 5.62 1.30 -1.02
N GLY A 80 4.40 1.33 -0.49
CA GLY A 80 4.10 1.76 0.88
C GLY A 80 3.65 0.54 1.68
N GLY A 81 2.35 0.42 1.94
CA GLY A 81 1.79 -0.78 2.59
C GLY A 81 1.71 -2.04 1.71
N GLY A 82 2.12 -1.95 0.44
CA GLY A 82 2.27 -3.10 -0.46
C GLY A 82 1.06 -3.43 -1.34
N GLY A 83 -0.09 -2.76 -1.17
CA GLY A 83 -1.32 -3.13 -1.88
C GLY A 83 -1.19 -3.10 -3.41
N LEU A 84 -0.57 -2.04 -3.94
CA LEU A 84 -0.35 -1.89 -5.38
C LEU A 84 0.62 -2.94 -5.94
N VAL A 85 1.80 -3.07 -5.32
CA VAL A 85 2.82 -4.03 -5.78
C VAL A 85 2.35 -5.48 -5.64
N ALA A 86 1.64 -5.83 -4.57
CA ALA A 86 1.06 -7.15 -4.39
C ALA A 86 0.01 -7.46 -5.48
N GLY A 87 -0.89 -6.51 -5.75
CA GLY A 87 -1.92 -6.68 -6.79
C GLY A 87 -1.30 -6.83 -8.19
N ILE A 88 -0.31 -5.99 -8.51
CA ILE A 88 0.41 -6.07 -9.79
C ILE A 88 1.18 -7.38 -9.90
N ALA A 89 1.97 -7.74 -8.88
CA ALA A 89 2.79 -8.94 -8.87
C ALA A 89 1.93 -10.20 -9.02
N ALA A 90 0.83 -10.33 -8.27
CA ALA A 90 -0.07 -11.47 -8.38
C ALA A 90 -0.62 -11.66 -9.80
N TYR A 91 -1.06 -10.58 -10.44
CA TYR A 91 -1.62 -10.64 -11.80
C TYR A 91 -0.54 -10.91 -12.86
N VAL A 92 0.59 -10.21 -12.79
CA VAL A 92 1.70 -10.33 -13.75
C VAL A 92 2.32 -11.72 -13.66
N LYS A 93 2.64 -12.21 -12.46
CA LYS A 93 3.26 -13.52 -12.29
C LYS A 93 2.36 -14.67 -12.71
N TYR A 94 1.04 -14.50 -12.63
CA TYR A 94 0.11 -15.49 -13.15
C TYR A 94 0.11 -15.59 -14.69
N LEU A 95 0.19 -14.46 -15.42
CA LEU A 95 0.07 -14.44 -16.88
C LEU A 95 1.40 -14.45 -17.64
N ARG A 96 2.41 -13.76 -17.10
CA ARG A 96 3.70 -13.47 -17.73
C ARG A 96 4.81 -13.52 -16.66
N PRO A 97 5.07 -14.69 -16.07
CA PRO A 97 6.00 -14.85 -14.94
C PRO A 97 7.43 -14.40 -15.24
N GLU A 98 7.81 -14.32 -16.51
CA GLU A 98 9.13 -13.86 -16.94
C GLU A 98 9.35 -12.35 -16.77
N ILE A 99 8.29 -11.56 -16.62
CA ILE A 99 8.38 -10.12 -16.39
C ILE A 99 8.84 -9.89 -14.95
N LYS A 100 9.87 -9.08 -14.76
CA LYS A 100 10.34 -8.69 -13.43
C LYS A 100 9.40 -7.69 -12.77
N GLY A 101 8.92 -7.96 -11.56
CA GLY A 101 8.25 -7.00 -10.69
C GLY A 101 9.26 -6.46 -9.68
N ILE A 102 9.51 -5.15 -9.71
CA ILE A 102 10.52 -4.49 -8.88
C ILE A 102 9.81 -3.49 -7.96
N GLY A 103 9.92 -3.71 -6.65
CA GLY A 103 9.45 -2.78 -5.63
C GLY A 103 10.38 -1.57 -5.51
N VAL A 104 9.81 -0.37 -5.40
CA VAL A 104 10.58 0.88 -5.22
C VAL A 104 10.13 1.58 -3.95
N GLU A 105 11.07 1.73 -3.01
CA GLU A 105 10.87 2.37 -1.72
C GLU A 105 11.88 3.51 -1.51
N PRO A 106 11.53 4.56 -0.74
CA PRO A 106 12.53 5.48 -0.23
C PRO A 106 13.42 4.78 0.80
N ASP A 107 14.71 5.13 0.83
CA ASP A 107 15.67 4.57 1.81
C ASP A 107 15.21 4.73 3.27
N GLU A 108 14.48 5.81 3.58
CA GLU A 108 13.98 6.11 4.92
C GLU A 108 12.65 5.41 5.27
N SER A 109 12.01 4.72 4.33
CA SER A 109 10.69 4.07 4.49
C SER A 109 10.61 2.73 3.74
N ASN A 110 11.70 1.95 3.77
CA ASN A 110 11.90 0.70 3.02
C ASN A 110 11.34 -0.56 3.72
N CYS A 111 10.05 -0.53 4.08
CA CYS A 111 9.44 -1.55 4.92
C CYS A 111 9.35 -2.94 4.26
N LEU A 112 9.16 -3.02 2.94
CA LEU A 112 9.15 -4.29 2.23
C LEU A 112 10.57 -4.86 2.14
N GLN A 113 11.56 -4.05 1.73
CA GLN A 113 12.95 -4.50 1.66
C GLN A 113 13.44 -5.04 3.02
N ALA A 114 13.14 -4.31 4.11
CA ALA A 114 13.48 -4.75 5.46
C ALA A 114 12.81 -6.09 5.83
N ALA A 115 11.53 -6.26 5.46
CA ALA A 115 10.81 -7.51 5.71
C ALA A 115 11.33 -8.69 4.88
N MET A 116 11.67 -8.45 3.60
CA MET A 116 12.27 -9.45 2.71
C MET A 116 13.63 -9.91 3.25
N ALA A 117 14.46 -8.98 3.72
CA ALA A 117 15.76 -9.31 4.31
C ALA A 117 15.66 -10.10 5.62
N ALA A 118 14.63 -9.83 6.44
CA ALA A 118 14.37 -10.55 7.68
C ALA A 118 13.64 -11.89 7.47
N GLY A 119 12.98 -12.09 6.32
CA GLY A 119 12.09 -13.22 6.07
C GLY A 119 10.74 -13.13 6.82
N GLU A 120 10.47 -12.00 7.49
CA GLU A 120 9.25 -11.75 8.24
C GLU A 120 8.94 -10.25 8.30
N ARG A 121 7.69 -9.89 8.64
CA ARG A 121 7.27 -8.48 8.75
C ARG A 121 7.97 -7.81 9.92
N VAL A 122 8.72 -6.74 9.64
CA VAL A 122 9.39 -5.91 10.66
C VAL A 122 8.79 -4.52 10.71
N VAL A 123 8.92 -3.86 11.87
CA VAL A 123 8.51 -2.45 12.05
C VAL A 123 9.76 -1.57 11.99
N LEU A 124 9.78 -0.63 11.07
CA LEU A 124 10.82 0.40 11.00
C LEU A 124 10.73 1.33 12.22
N GLY A 125 11.88 1.68 12.79
CA GLY A 125 11.94 2.59 13.94
C GLY A 125 11.60 4.05 13.58
N GLN A 126 11.73 4.41 12.30
CA GLN A 126 11.41 5.73 11.77
C GLN A 126 10.98 5.60 10.30
N VAL A 127 10.18 6.56 9.83
CA VAL A 127 9.80 6.72 8.42
C VAL A 127 10.09 8.14 7.95
N GLY A 128 10.62 8.28 6.73
CA GLY A 128 10.80 9.56 6.05
C GLY A 128 9.45 10.16 5.61
N LEU A 129 9.31 11.49 5.69
CA LEU A 129 8.07 12.21 5.37
C LEU A 129 8.08 12.89 3.99
N PHE A 130 9.18 12.78 3.24
CA PHE A 130 9.29 13.39 1.90
C PHE A 130 8.30 12.75 0.91
N ALA A 131 8.28 11.41 0.86
CA ALA A 131 7.36 10.63 0.05
C ALA A 131 6.20 10.12 0.94
N ASP A 132 5.30 11.03 1.32
CA ASP A 132 4.28 10.78 2.35
C ASP A 132 3.30 9.63 2.02
N GLY A 133 3.01 9.38 0.74
CA GLY A 133 2.16 8.27 0.29
C GLY A 133 2.76 6.87 0.51
N VAL A 134 4.07 6.79 0.71
CA VAL A 134 4.82 5.54 0.97
C VAL A 134 5.50 5.54 2.34
N ALA A 135 5.20 6.53 3.20
CA ALA A 135 5.71 6.61 4.57
C ALA A 135 5.02 5.59 5.50
N VAL A 136 5.30 4.30 5.29
CA VAL A 136 4.71 3.17 6.01
C VAL A 136 5.79 2.45 6.80
N ALA A 137 5.56 2.28 8.11
CA ALA A 137 6.55 1.69 9.01
C ALA A 137 6.60 0.16 8.95
N GLN A 138 5.51 -0.50 8.52
CA GLN A 138 5.43 -1.95 8.43
C GLN A 138 4.50 -2.32 7.26
N ILE A 139 4.99 -3.20 6.39
CA ILE A 139 4.23 -3.78 5.28
C ILE A 139 3.00 -4.54 5.80
N GLY A 140 1.92 -4.59 5.01
CA GLY A 140 0.71 -5.36 5.33
C GLY A 140 0.97 -6.88 5.43
N GLN A 141 0.09 -7.60 6.12
CA GLN A 141 0.15 -9.07 6.21
C GLN A 141 -0.10 -9.73 4.86
N HIS A 142 -1.26 -9.48 4.26
CA HIS A 142 -1.66 -10.07 2.99
C HIS A 142 -0.75 -9.61 1.86
N THR A 143 -0.33 -8.35 1.90
CA THR A 143 0.57 -7.81 0.88
C THR A 143 1.95 -8.45 0.97
N PHE A 144 2.51 -8.66 2.16
CA PHE A 144 3.78 -9.37 2.34
C PHE A 144 3.69 -10.84 1.91
N ASP A 145 2.60 -11.52 2.25
CA ASP A 145 2.40 -12.92 1.87
C ASP A 145 2.42 -13.14 0.35
N ILE A 146 1.97 -12.14 -0.43
CA ILE A 146 2.08 -12.14 -1.88
C ILE A 146 3.48 -11.72 -2.34
N CYS A 147 4.00 -10.62 -1.78
CA CYS A 147 5.26 -10.03 -2.27
C CYS A 147 6.45 -10.96 -2.10
N LYS A 148 6.52 -11.71 -0.99
CA LYS A 148 7.65 -12.61 -0.69
C LYS A 148 7.87 -13.69 -1.75
N ASP A 149 6.82 -14.06 -2.48
CA ASP A 149 6.87 -15.12 -3.50
C ASP A 149 6.81 -14.57 -4.94
N HIS A 150 6.47 -13.28 -5.14
CA HIS A 150 6.11 -12.75 -6.46
C HIS A 150 6.78 -11.43 -6.86
N VAL A 151 7.45 -10.74 -5.93
CA VAL A 151 8.30 -9.57 -6.23
C VAL A 151 9.74 -10.05 -6.35
N ASP A 152 10.42 -9.65 -7.44
CA ASP A 152 11.76 -10.15 -7.77
C ASP A 152 12.88 -9.33 -7.11
N GLU A 153 12.70 -8.01 -7.01
CA GLU A 153 13.69 -7.05 -6.49
C GLU A 153 13.01 -5.96 -5.65
#